data_AF-A0AA40HZT5-F1
#
_entry.id   AF-A0AA40HZT5-F1
#
_cell.length_a   1.000
_cell.length_b   1.000
_cell.length_c   1.000
_cell.angle_alpha   90.00
_cell.angle_beta   90.00
_cell.angle_gamma   90.00
#
_symmetry.space_group_name_H-M   'P 1'
#
loop_
_entity.id
_entity.type
_entity.pdbx_description
1 polymer ?
#
loop_
_entity_poly.entity_id
_entity_poly.type
_entity_poly.pdbx_seq_one_letter_code
_entity_poly.pdbx_strand_id
1 'polypeptide(L)'
;MHNIRDIEVIMGGGRKYMFPKNRTDVEYEQDEKARGTRLDGLNLIDIWKSFKPRQKHSHYVWNRTELLALNPNTVDYLLGLFEPGDMQYELNRNNVTDPSLSEMVEVAIKILSKNPKGFFLLVEGGRIDHGHHEGKAKQALHEAVEMDQAIGLAGTMTSLDDTLTVVTADHSHVFTFGGYTPRGNSIFGLAPMLSDTDKKPFTAILYGNGPGYKVVGGERENVSMVDYAHNNYQAQSAVPLRHETHGGEDVAVFAKGPMAHLLHGVHEQNYIPHVMAYAACIGANRDHCASASSSGSRSPGPLVLLLALLPLGILF
;
A
#
# COMPACT_ATOMS: atom_id res chain seq x y z
N MET A 1 -21.23 -14.89 3.91
CA MET A 1 -19.96 -15.47 3.42
C MET A 1 -19.98 -15.76 1.91
N HIS A 2 -20.66 -14.95 1.09
CA HIS A 2 -20.80 -15.23 -0.35
C HIS A 2 -19.72 -14.58 -1.24
N ASN A 3 -18.99 -13.56 -0.75
CA ASN A 3 -18.16 -12.71 -1.63
C ASN A 3 -16.73 -13.21 -1.90
N ILE A 4 -16.16 -14.14 -1.11
CA ILE A 4 -14.75 -14.60 -1.31
C ILE A 4 -14.62 -15.56 -2.51
N ARG A 5 -15.73 -16.14 -2.99
CA ARG A 5 -15.70 -17.10 -4.10
C ARG A 5 -15.24 -16.46 -5.41
N ASP A 6 -15.54 -15.19 -5.60
CA ASP A 6 -15.44 -14.53 -6.90
C ASP A 6 -14.22 -13.61 -7.04
N ILE A 7 -13.41 -13.44 -5.98
CA ILE A 7 -12.17 -12.67 -6.07
C ILE A 7 -11.15 -13.43 -6.94
N GLU A 8 -10.73 -12.83 -8.06
CA GLU A 8 -9.75 -13.44 -8.98
C GLU A 8 -8.33 -13.45 -8.40
N VAL A 9 -7.91 -12.37 -7.74
CA VAL A 9 -6.54 -12.25 -7.22
C VAL A 9 -6.57 -11.83 -5.75
N ILE A 10 -5.95 -12.64 -4.89
CA ILE A 10 -5.70 -12.35 -3.48
C ILE A 10 -4.21 -12.55 -3.24
N MET A 11 -3.52 -11.52 -2.78
CA MET A 11 -2.09 -11.57 -2.47
C MET A 11 -1.79 -10.81 -1.18
N GLY A 12 -0.90 -11.37 -0.35
CA GLY A 12 -0.48 -10.76 0.91
C GLY A 12 0.04 -11.80 1.90
N GLY A 13 -0.11 -11.51 3.19
CA GLY A 13 0.20 -12.46 4.27
C GLY A 13 -1.01 -13.29 4.72
N GLY A 14 -0.90 -13.94 5.88
CA GLY A 14 -2.03 -14.54 6.60
C GLY A 14 -2.20 -16.05 6.43
N ARG A 15 -1.16 -16.79 6.01
CA ARG A 15 -1.23 -18.26 5.84
C ARG A 15 -1.78 -18.97 7.08
N LYS A 16 -1.37 -18.58 8.29
CA LYS A 16 -1.72 -19.29 9.53
C LYS A 16 -3.22 -19.30 9.84
N TYR A 17 -3.99 -18.39 9.25
CA TYR A 17 -5.45 -18.32 9.42
C TYR A 17 -6.20 -19.26 8.48
N MET A 18 -5.51 -19.83 7.50
CA MET A 18 -6.08 -20.70 6.47
C MET A 18 -5.99 -22.19 6.82
N PHE A 19 -5.12 -22.54 7.77
CA PHE A 19 -4.84 -23.93 8.13
C PHE A 19 -5.38 -24.34 9.52
N PRO A 20 -5.71 -25.63 9.71
CA PRO A 20 -6.08 -26.18 11.02
C PRO A 20 -5.05 -25.88 12.10
N LYS A 21 -5.51 -25.80 13.35
CA LYS A 21 -4.65 -25.59 14.52
C LYS A 21 -3.48 -26.58 14.51
N ASN A 22 -2.27 -26.08 14.79
CA ASN A 22 -1.01 -26.83 14.85
C ASN A 22 -0.48 -27.36 13.50
N ARG A 23 -1.10 -27.04 12.36
CA ARG A 23 -0.49 -27.31 11.05
C ARG A 23 0.80 -26.49 10.92
N THR A 24 1.92 -27.15 10.65
CA THR A 24 3.22 -26.50 10.42
C THR A 24 3.16 -25.56 9.21
N ASP A 25 3.76 -24.37 9.34
CA ASP A 25 3.93 -23.43 8.23
C ASP A 25 5.07 -23.92 7.30
N VAL A 26 4.90 -23.68 6.00
CA VAL A 26 5.81 -24.17 4.96
C VAL A 26 7.18 -23.49 4.98
N GLU A 27 7.27 -22.26 5.49
CA GLU A 27 8.51 -21.48 5.52
C GLU A 27 9.17 -21.51 6.90
N TYR A 28 8.34 -21.56 7.95
CA TYR A 28 8.78 -21.51 9.34
C TYR A 28 8.46 -22.82 10.08
N GLU A 29 9.03 -23.94 9.61
CA GLU A 29 8.65 -25.28 10.10
C GLU A 29 8.84 -25.48 11.61
N GLN A 30 9.81 -24.77 12.19
CA GLN A 30 10.20 -24.89 13.60
C GLN A 30 9.54 -23.83 14.51
N ASP A 31 8.87 -22.82 13.94
CA ASP A 31 8.22 -21.77 14.73
C ASP A 31 6.77 -22.14 15.05
N GLU A 32 6.50 -22.40 16.34
CA GLU A 32 5.16 -22.70 16.79
C GLU A 32 4.17 -21.54 16.60
N LYS A 33 4.65 -20.29 16.59
CA LYS A 33 3.82 -19.09 16.39
C LYS A 33 3.35 -18.92 14.94
N ALA A 34 4.05 -19.56 14.00
CA ALA A 34 3.70 -19.56 12.58
C ALA A 34 2.64 -20.62 12.24
N ARG A 35 2.40 -21.59 13.13
CA ARG A 35 1.46 -22.70 12.89
C ARG A 35 0.03 -22.23 12.64
N GLY A 36 -0.70 -23.04 11.90
CA GLY A 36 -2.13 -22.88 11.66
C GLY A 36 -2.92 -22.67 12.96
N THR A 37 -3.97 -21.87 12.88
CA THR A 37 -4.70 -21.34 14.05
C THR A 37 -6.17 -21.77 14.10
N ARG A 38 -6.70 -22.35 13.03
CA ARG A 38 -8.14 -22.62 12.92
C ARG A 38 -8.61 -23.73 13.86
N LEU A 39 -9.63 -23.45 14.66
CA LEU A 39 -10.20 -24.40 15.62
C LEU A 39 -11.23 -25.35 15.01
N ASP A 40 -11.69 -25.08 13.79
CA ASP A 40 -12.73 -25.86 13.11
C ASP A 40 -12.20 -27.00 12.24
N GLY A 41 -10.87 -27.22 12.24
CA GLY A 41 -10.23 -28.31 11.50
C GLY A 41 -10.23 -28.13 9.97
N LEU A 42 -10.66 -26.97 9.45
CA LEU A 42 -10.77 -26.73 8.02
C LEU A 42 -9.45 -26.25 7.40
N ASN A 43 -9.16 -26.70 6.18
CA ASN A 43 -8.17 -26.08 5.29
C ASN A 43 -8.89 -25.16 4.29
N LEU A 44 -8.81 -23.84 4.52
CA LEU A 44 -9.51 -22.87 3.69
C LEU A 44 -8.90 -22.73 2.29
N ILE A 45 -7.63 -23.07 2.09
CA ILE A 45 -7.01 -23.04 0.76
C ILE A 45 -7.61 -24.15 -0.11
N ASP A 46 -7.78 -25.35 0.43
CA ASP A 46 -8.42 -26.46 -0.29
C ASP A 46 -9.89 -26.16 -0.59
N ILE A 47 -10.60 -25.56 0.38
CA ILE A 47 -11.98 -25.11 0.19
C ILE A 47 -12.05 -24.02 -0.90
N TRP A 48 -11.16 -23.03 -0.87
CA TRP A 48 -11.10 -21.97 -1.89
C TRP A 48 -10.87 -22.57 -3.28
N LYS A 49 -9.93 -23.52 -3.43
CA LYS A 49 -9.69 -24.24 -4.70
C LYS A 49 -10.93 -25.01 -5.15
N SER A 50 -11.62 -25.68 -4.23
CA SER A 50 -12.82 -26.49 -4.56
C SER A 50 -13.99 -25.67 -5.10
N PHE A 51 -14.06 -24.37 -4.77
CA PHE A 51 -15.10 -23.48 -5.28
C PHE A 51 -14.79 -22.90 -6.66
N LYS A 52 -13.58 -23.09 -7.21
CA LYS A 52 -13.23 -22.53 -8.52
C LYS A 52 -13.82 -23.38 -9.65
N PRO A 53 -14.33 -22.77 -10.74
CA PRO A 53 -14.89 -23.51 -11.86
C PRO A 53 -13.85 -24.48 -12.45
N ARG A 54 -14.26 -25.70 -12.80
CA ARG A 54 -13.34 -26.75 -13.30
C ARG A 54 -12.60 -26.38 -14.58
N GLN A 55 -13.15 -25.48 -15.39
CA GLN A 55 -12.54 -25.00 -16.63
C GLN A 55 -11.57 -23.82 -16.42
N LYS A 56 -11.42 -23.34 -15.18
CA LYS A 56 -10.61 -22.18 -14.81
C LYS A 56 -9.36 -22.64 -14.07
N HIS A 57 -8.24 -21.97 -14.33
CA HIS A 57 -6.95 -22.30 -13.73
C HIS A 57 -6.72 -21.50 -12.46
N SER A 58 -6.87 -22.16 -11.31
CA SER A 58 -6.62 -21.58 -9.99
C SER A 58 -5.25 -22.00 -9.43
N HIS A 59 -4.47 -21.03 -8.95
CA HIS A 59 -3.15 -21.24 -8.37
C HIS A 59 -3.12 -20.78 -6.91
N TYR A 60 -2.45 -21.57 -6.07
CA TYR A 60 -2.01 -21.15 -4.75
C TYR A 60 -0.50 -21.13 -4.76
N VAL A 61 0.10 -20.01 -4.35
CA VAL A 61 1.54 -19.83 -4.21
C VAL A 61 1.85 -19.26 -2.84
N TRP A 62 3.03 -19.55 -2.31
CA TRP A 62 3.44 -19.05 -0.99
C TRP A 62 4.77 -18.32 -1.00
N ASN A 63 5.49 -18.31 -2.12
CA ASN A 63 6.75 -17.58 -2.26
C ASN A 63 6.85 -16.83 -3.59
N ARG A 64 7.81 -15.91 -3.65
CA ARG A 64 8.14 -15.06 -4.78
C ARG A 64 8.52 -15.86 -6.02
N THR A 65 9.29 -16.93 -5.87
CA THR A 65 9.75 -17.74 -7.01
C THR A 65 8.56 -18.39 -7.73
N GLU A 66 7.63 -18.98 -6.97
CA GLU A 66 6.39 -19.54 -7.49
C GLU A 66 5.51 -18.46 -8.14
N LEU A 67 5.37 -17.29 -7.49
CA LEU A 67 4.61 -16.17 -8.03
C LEU A 67 5.15 -15.71 -9.39
N LEU A 68 6.46 -15.48 -9.49
CA LEU A 68 7.11 -14.98 -10.71
C LEU A 68 7.25 -16.04 -11.80
N ALA A 69 7.16 -17.32 -11.46
CA ALA A 69 7.14 -18.42 -12.43
C ALA A 69 5.76 -18.61 -13.11
N LEU A 70 4.69 -17.99 -12.58
CA LEU A 70 3.37 -18.03 -13.22
C LEU A 70 3.41 -17.38 -14.60
N ASN A 71 2.67 -17.93 -15.54
CA ASN A 71 2.29 -17.22 -16.77
C ASN A 71 0.95 -16.50 -16.51
N PRO A 72 0.93 -15.17 -16.30
CA PRO A 72 -0.30 -14.47 -15.91
C PRO A 72 -1.43 -14.61 -16.95
N ASN A 73 -1.08 -14.84 -18.22
CA ASN A 73 -2.05 -15.03 -19.30
C ASN A 73 -2.93 -16.28 -19.09
N THR A 74 -2.42 -17.31 -18.43
CA THR A 74 -3.13 -18.58 -18.21
C THR A 74 -3.78 -18.70 -16.83
N VAL A 75 -3.47 -17.81 -15.89
CA VAL A 75 -4.01 -17.85 -14.51
C VAL A 75 -5.37 -17.16 -14.45
N ASP A 76 -6.43 -17.87 -14.05
CA ASP A 76 -7.75 -17.26 -13.85
C ASP A 76 -7.98 -16.83 -12.40
N TYR A 77 -7.45 -17.60 -11.44
CA TYR A 77 -7.55 -17.29 -10.02
C TYR A 77 -6.19 -17.47 -9.33
N LEU A 78 -5.80 -16.53 -8.48
CA LEU A 78 -4.56 -16.56 -7.72
C LEU A 78 -4.82 -16.29 -6.24
N LEU A 79 -4.30 -17.17 -5.39
CA LEU A 79 -4.16 -16.97 -3.95
C LEU A 79 -2.67 -17.05 -3.58
N GLY A 80 -2.03 -15.90 -3.41
CA GLY A 80 -0.63 -15.78 -2.97
C GLY A 80 -0.55 -15.41 -1.50
N LEU A 81 -0.09 -16.31 -0.62
CA LEU A 81 0.04 -16.03 0.82
C LEU A 81 1.48 -16.20 1.26
N PHE A 82 2.19 -15.10 1.46
CA PHE A 82 3.65 -15.05 1.53
C PHE A 82 4.23 -15.11 2.94
N GLU A 83 3.42 -14.87 3.97
CA GLU A 83 3.85 -14.99 5.37
C GLU A 83 2.74 -15.62 6.25
N PRO A 84 3.07 -16.17 7.43
CA PRO A 84 2.07 -16.69 8.37
C PRO A 84 1.07 -15.63 8.84
N GLY A 85 1.57 -14.44 9.16
CA GLY A 85 0.80 -13.25 9.55
C GLY A 85 1.00 -12.15 8.50
N ASP A 86 1.33 -10.94 8.93
CA ASP A 86 1.68 -9.86 8.01
C ASP A 86 2.97 -10.18 7.25
N MET A 87 3.12 -9.63 6.05
CA MET A 87 4.38 -9.72 5.30
C MET A 87 5.52 -9.02 6.06
N GLN A 88 6.78 -9.36 5.79
CA GLN A 88 7.92 -8.63 6.37
C GLN A 88 7.93 -7.16 5.91
N TYR A 89 8.50 -6.26 6.72
CA TYR A 89 8.81 -4.91 6.25
C TYR A 89 9.79 -4.97 5.08
N GLU A 90 9.70 -4.05 4.13
CA GLU A 90 10.53 -3.95 2.93
C GLU A 90 12.03 -3.91 3.27
N LEU A 91 12.42 -3.15 4.30
CA LEU A 91 13.82 -3.12 4.76
C LEU A 91 14.33 -4.45 5.32
N ASN A 92 13.44 -5.38 5.64
CA ASN A 92 13.73 -6.70 6.20
C ASN A 92 13.28 -7.85 5.30
N ARG A 93 12.71 -7.55 4.13
CA ARG A 93 12.12 -8.53 3.23
C ARG A 93 13.17 -9.52 2.75
N ASN A 94 12.82 -10.81 2.70
CA ASN A 94 13.67 -11.79 2.06
C ASN A 94 13.41 -11.76 0.55
N ASN A 95 14.27 -11.08 -0.20
CA ASN A 95 14.10 -10.91 -1.66
C ASN A 95 14.13 -12.23 -2.47
N VAL A 96 14.44 -13.37 -1.84
CA VAL A 96 14.34 -14.69 -2.44
C VAL A 96 12.94 -15.30 -2.28
N THR A 97 12.34 -15.19 -1.10
CA THR A 97 11.06 -15.85 -0.78
C THR A 97 9.85 -14.92 -0.79
N ASP A 98 10.03 -13.62 -0.55
CA ASP A 98 8.95 -12.65 -0.43
C ASP A 98 8.89 -11.69 -1.63
N PRO A 99 7.75 -11.61 -2.34
CA PRO A 99 7.58 -10.59 -3.36
C PRO A 99 7.45 -9.19 -2.75
N SER A 100 7.92 -8.16 -3.45
CA SER A 100 7.62 -6.78 -3.05
C SER A 100 6.16 -6.43 -3.36
N LEU A 101 5.65 -5.32 -2.81
CA LEU A 101 4.31 -4.84 -3.15
C LEU A 101 4.19 -4.54 -4.65
N SER A 102 5.23 -3.94 -5.24
CA SER A 102 5.32 -3.67 -6.67
C SER A 102 5.22 -4.96 -7.50
N GLU A 103 5.91 -6.03 -7.10
CA GLU A 103 5.84 -7.34 -7.80
C GLU A 103 4.43 -7.96 -7.69
N MET A 104 3.79 -7.86 -6.53
CA MET A 104 2.41 -8.29 -6.36
C MET A 104 1.46 -7.48 -7.26
N VAL A 105 1.60 -6.15 -7.31
CA VAL A 105 0.79 -5.29 -8.18
C VAL A 105 0.99 -5.65 -9.66
N GLU A 106 2.23 -5.90 -10.09
CA GLU A 106 2.52 -6.28 -11.46
C GLU A 106 1.75 -7.54 -11.88
N VAL A 107 1.83 -8.59 -11.05
CA VAL A 107 1.14 -9.86 -11.34
C VAL A 107 -0.37 -9.69 -11.28
N ALA A 108 -0.90 -8.94 -10.30
CA ALA A 108 -2.32 -8.66 -10.18
C ALA A 108 -2.87 -8.00 -11.44
N ILE A 109 -2.24 -6.91 -11.90
CA ILE A 109 -2.69 -6.19 -13.10
C ILE A 109 -2.60 -7.08 -14.34
N LYS A 110 -1.53 -7.88 -14.51
CA LYS A 110 -1.40 -8.80 -15.65
C LYS A 110 -2.50 -9.87 -15.67
N ILE A 111 -2.97 -10.34 -14.51
CA ILE A 111 -4.07 -11.32 -14.44
C ILE A 111 -5.42 -10.62 -14.68
N LEU A 112 -5.68 -9.51 -13.98
CA LEU A 112 -6.98 -8.82 -13.98
C LEU A 112 -7.29 -8.11 -15.30
N SER A 113 -6.28 -7.55 -15.97
CA SER A 113 -6.43 -6.84 -17.26
C SER A 113 -6.94 -7.71 -18.41
N LYS A 114 -6.95 -9.03 -18.24
CA LYS A 114 -7.52 -9.97 -19.22
C LYS A 114 -9.04 -9.88 -19.30
N ASN A 115 -9.71 -9.32 -18.28
CA ASN A 115 -11.15 -9.16 -18.30
C ASN A 115 -11.54 -7.93 -19.14
N PRO A 116 -12.21 -8.11 -20.30
CA PRO A 116 -12.58 -6.98 -21.16
C PRO A 116 -13.65 -6.07 -20.54
N LYS A 117 -14.24 -6.45 -19.39
CA LYS A 117 -15.17 -5.60 -18.62
C LYS A 117 -14.45 -4.69 -17.61
N GLY A 118 -13.12 -4.72 -17.57
CA GLY A 118 -12.32 -4.03 -16.57
C GLY A 118 -12.20 -4.82 -15.26
N PHE A 119 -11.56 -4.20 -14.27
CA PHE A 119 -11.33 -4.78 -12.96
C PHE A 119 -11.35 -3.72 -11.87
N PHE A 120 -11.52 -4.17 -10.62
CA PHE A 120 -11.25 -3.39 -9.43
C PHE A 120 -10.02 -4.00 -8.75
N LEU A 121 -9.08 -3.15 -8.34
CA LEU A 121 -7.88 -3.57 -7.62
C LEU A 121 -7.71 -2.66 -6.39
N LEU A 122 -7.64 -3.28 -5.22
CA LEU A 122 -7.22 -2.64 -3.98
C LEU A 122 -5.77 -3.03 -3.70
N VAL A 123 -4.91 -2.04 -3.52
CA VAL A 123 -3.50 -2.19 -3.15
C VAL A 123 -3.29 -1.43 -1.86
N GLU A 124 -2.68 -2.08 -0.86
CA GLU A 124 -2.52 -1.53 0.47
C GLU A 124 -1.05 -1.58 0.89
N GLY A 125 -0.47 -0.42 1.23
CA GLY A 125 0.80 -0.32 1.94
C GLY A 125 0.62 -0.52 3.45
N GLY A 126 0.02 -1.64 3.85
CA GLY A 126 -0.56 -1.78 5.19
C GLY A 126 0.45 -1.71 6.34
N ARG A 127 1.74 -1.94 6.07
CA ARG A 127 2.78 -1.87 7.10
C ARG A 127 3.32 -0.47 7.36
N ILE A 128 2.90 0.54 6.60
CA ILE A 128 3.16 1.96 6.94
C ILE A 128 2.65 2.23 8.36
N ASP A 129 1.39 1.85 8.63
CA ASP A 129 0.74 1.96 9.94
C ASP A 129 1.50 1.20 11.03
N HIS A 130 1.83 -0.08 10.79
CA HIS A 130 2.58 -0.89 11.75
C HIS A 130 3.93 -0.24 12.11
N GLY A 131 4.64 0.34 11.12
CA GLY A 131 5.90 1.04 11.35
C GLY A 131 5.74 2.25 12.28
N HIS A 132 4.66 3.01 12.11
CA HIS A 132 4.32 4.15 12.98
C HIS A 132 3.93 3.70 14.39
N HIS A 133 3.04 2.69 14.51
CA HIS A 133 2.69 2.09 15.80
C HIS A 133 3.90 1.64 16.61
N GLU A 134 4.93 1.11 15.96
CA GLU A 134 6.17 0.68 16.60
C GLU A 134 7.14 1.83 16.93
N GLY A 135 6.81 3.08 16.56
CA GLY A 135 7.67 4.25 16.66
C GLY A 135 8.85 4.25 15.66
N LYS A 136 8.85 3.32 14.70
CA LYS A 136 9.96 3.05 13.78
C LYS A 136 9.73 3.77 12.45
N ALA A 137 9.93 5.08 12.47
CA ALA A 137 9.70 5.90 11.28
C ALA A 137 10.49 5.45 10.04
N LYS A 138 11.68 4.86 10.22
CA LYS A 138 12.46 4.31 9.09
C LYS A 138 11.77 3.13 8.42
N GLN A 139 11.09 2.27 9.17
CA GLN A 139 10.25 1.22 8.59
C GLN A 139 9.06 1.84 7.87
N ALA A 140 8.28 2.68 8.55
CA ALA A 140 7.07 3.30 7.99
C ALA A 140 7.32 4.06 6.68
N LEU A 141 8.37 4.88 6.62
CA LEU A 141 8.69 5.67 5.42
C LEU A 141 9.24 4.81 4.27
N HIS A 142 9.93 3.71 4.55
CA HIS A 142 10.35 2.79 3.49
C HIS A 142 9.19 1.96 2.94
N GLU A 143 8.20 1.58 3.78
CA GLU A 143 6.94 1.01 3.29
C GLU A 143 6.19 2.00 2.38
N ALA A 144 6.16 3.28 2.77
CA ALA A 144 5.52 4.32 1.96
C ALA A 144 6.24 4.52 0.60
N VAL A 145 7.56 4.40 0.57
CA VAL A 145 8.34 4.41 -0.67
C VAL A 145 8.01 3.21 -1.55
N GLU A 146 7.89 2.00 -0.99
CA GLU A 146 7.50 0.82 -1.77
C GLU A 146 6.06 0.92 -2.31
N MET A 147 5.14 1.49 -1.52
CA MET A 147 3.78 1.79 -1.99
C MET A 147 3.79 2.82 -3.13
N ASP A 148 4.60 3.88 -3.05
CA ASP A 148 4.75 4.87 -4.13
C ASP A 148 5.33 4.24 -5.41
N GLN A 149 6.30 3.33 -5.28
CA GLN A 149 6.81 2.56 -6.42
C GLN A 149 5.73 1.69 -7.06
N ALA A 150 4.89 1.02 -6.25
CA ALA A 150 3.78 0.23 -6.73
C ALA A 150 2.71 1.09 -7.45
N ILE A 151 2.43 2.31 -6.94
CA ILE A 151 1.56 3.30 -7.60
C ILE A 151 2.14 3.72 -8.95
N GLY A 152 3.43 4.05 -8.99
CA GLY A 152 4.15 4.41 -10.21
C GLY A 152 4.08 3.30 -11.26
N LEU A 153 4.37 2.06 -10.84
CA LEU A 153 4.29 0.88 -11.69
C LEU A 153 2.89 0.66 -12.24
N ALA A 154 1.86 0.66 -11.40
CA ALA A 154 0.46 0.54 -11.83
C ALA A 154 0.11 1.60 -12.88
N GLY A 155 0.62 2.83 -12.70
CA GLY A 155 0.45 3.93 -13.66
C GLY A 155 1.10 3.71 -15.03
N THR A 156 2.12 2.85 -15.14
CA THR A 156 2.72 2.47 -16.43
C THR A 156 2.01 1.29 -17.09
N MET A 157 1.24 0.53 -16.31
CA MET A 157 0.54 -0.69 -16.76
C MET A 157 -0.94 -0.46 -17.08
N THR A 158 -1.46 0.74 -16.86
CA THR A 158 -2.87 1.11 -17.04
C THR A 158 -2.99 2.42 -17.83
N SER A 159 -4.12 2.61 -18.53
CA SER A 159 -4.36 3.82 -19.32
C SER A 159 -5.11 4.88 -18.52
N LEU A 160 -4.69 6.15 -18.65
CA LEU A 160 -5.44 7.27 -18.06
C LEU A 160 -6.80 7.49 -18.73
N ASP A 161 -7.03 6.91 -19.91
CA ASP A 161 -8.28 7.05 -20.65
C ASP A 161 -9.41 6.16 -20.09
N ASP A 162 -9.06 5.05 -19.43
CA ASP A 162 -10.02 4.04 -18.96
C ASP A 162 -9.86 3.63 -17.49
N THR A 163 -8.80 4.08 -16.81
CA THR A 163 -8.50 3.67 -15.43
C THR A 163 -8.55 4.87 -14.49
N LEU A 164 -9.50 4.85 -13.54
CA LEU A 164 -9.49 5.75 -12.39
C LEU A 164 -8.57 5.18 -11.31
N THR A 165 -7.45 5.85 -11.05
CA THR A 165 -6.58 5.55 -9.89
C THR A 165 -6.87 6.54 -8.78
N VAL A 166 -7.11 6.04 -7.56
CA VAL A 166 -7.25 6.85 -6.35
C VAL A 166 -6.23 6.37 -5.32
N VAL A 167 -5.48 7.31 -4.73
CA VAL A 167 -4.53 7.06 -3.64
C VAL A 167 -4.99 7.87 -2.44
N THR A 168 -5.11 7.23 -1.28
CA THR A 168 -5.50 7.87 -0.03
C THR A 168 -4.94 7.10 1.16
N ALA A 169 -5.20 7.60 2.36
CA ALA A 169 -5.00 6.87 3.62
C ALA A 169 -6.36 6.64 4.30
N ASP A 170 -6.43 5.63 5.15
CA ASP A 170 -7.57 5.38 6.01
C ASP A 170 -7.57 6.31 7.23
N HIS A 171 -6.40 6.64 7.76
CA HIS A 171 -6.14 7.65 8.80
C HIS A 171 -4.68 8.10 8.79
N SER A 172 -4.32 9.01 9.70
CA SER A 172 -2.94 9.47 9.90
C SER A 172 -2.32 8.87 11.18
N HIS A 173 -1.21 9.44 11.65
CA HIS A 173 -0.48 9.12 12.87
C HIS A 173 -0.09 10.39 13.62
N VAL A 174 0.27 10.29 14.90
CA VAL A 174 0.85 11.42 15.65
C VAL A 174 2.35 11.61 15.33
N PHE A 175 2.71 11.40 14.07
CA PHE A 175 4.03 11.58 13.49
C PHE A 175 4.28 13.05 13.16
N THR A 176 5.47 13.55 13.47
CA THR A 176 5.87 14.92 13.14
C THR A 176 7.29 14.96 12.58
N PHE A 177 7.52 15.86 11.64
CA PHE A 177 8.84 16.18 11.09
C PHE A 177 9.11 17.68 11.22
N GLY A 178 10.22 18.04 11.87
CA GLY A 178 10.55 19.43 12.15
C GLY A 178 12.03 19.66 12.47
N GLY A 179 12.31 20.61 13.35
CA GLY A 179 13.66 20.87 13.84
C GLY A 179 14.57 21.68 12.90
N TYR A 180 14.02 22.39 11.91
CA TYR A 180 14.77 23.29 11.01
C TYR A 180 15.97 22.63 10.29
N THR A 181 15.83 21.37 9.89
CA THR A 181 16.90 20.66 9.18
C THR A 181 17.22 21.29 7.82
N PRO A 182 18.50 21.43 7.44
CA PRO A 182 18.87 21.98 6.14
C PRO A 182 18.49 21.04 4.99
N ARG A 183 18.36 21.60 3.78
CA ARG A 183 18.14 20.84 2.55
C ARG A 183 19.22 19.76 2.39
N GLY A 184 18.80 18.53 2.11
CA GLY A 184 19.70 17.40 1.91
C GLY A 184 20.08 16.65 3.19
N ASN A 185 19.65 17.12 4.37
CA ASN A 185 19.77 16.34 5.59
C ASN A 185 18.92 15.07 5.49
N SER A 186 19.40 13.96 6.06
CA SER A 186 18.60 12.75 6.19
C SER A 186 17.35 13.04 7.03
N ILE A 187 16.19 12.54 6.60
CA ILE A 187 14.94 12.66 7.36
C ILE A 187 15.03 11.97 8.73
N PHE A 188 15.86 10.92 8.83
CA PHE A 188 16.15 10.19 10.07
C PHE A 188 17.25 10.84 10.92
N GLY A 189 17.81 11.96 10.44
CA GLY A 189 18.91 12.66 11.07
C GLY A 189 18.51 13.49 12.28
N LEU A 190 19.52 14.06 12.91
CA LEU A 190 19.35 15.03 13.98
C LEU A 190 18.94 16.40 13.42
N ALA A 191 18.21 17.16 14.24
CA ALA A 191 18.08 18.61 14.04
C ALA A 191 19.47 19.27 14.17
N PRO A 192 19.74 20.39 13.49
CA PRO A 192 21.05 21.06 13.49
C PRO A 192 21.32 21.86 14.77
N MET A 193 20.47 21.70 15.80
CA MET A 193 20.55 22.41 17.07
C MET A 193 20.33 21.46 18.24
N LEU A 194 20.87 21.82 19.39
CA LEU A 194 20.55 21.17 20.66
C LEU A 194 19.27 21.78 21.24
N SER A 195 18.55 21.01 22.04
CA SER A 195 17.50 21.58 22.90
C SER A 195 18.11 22.69 23.76
N ASP A 196 17.46 23.85 23.78
CA ASP A 196 17.88 24.98 24.60
C ASP A 196 17.63 24.75 26.11
N THR A 197 16.87 23.72 26.44
CA THR A 197 16.47 23.38 27.81
C THR A 197 17.39 22.32 28.42
N ASP A 198 17.55 21.15 27.80
CA ASP A 198 18.35 20.04 28.32
C ASP A 198 19.72 19.88 27.66
N LYS A 199 20.04 20.74 26.69
CA LYS A 199 21.31 20.77 25.93
C LYS A 199 21.64 19.45 25.23
N LYS A 200 20.66 18.59 24.96
CA LYS A 200 20.84 17.33 24.22
C LYS A 200 20.31 17.43 22.79
N PRO A 201 20.91 16.69 21.83
CA PRO A 201 20.39 16.61 20.47
C PRO A 201 19.01 15.94 20.43
N PHE A 202 18.29 16.11 19.32
CA PHE A 202 17.02 15.45 19.05
C PHE A 202 16.90 15.17 17.54
N THR A 203 16.11 14.16 17.19
CA THR A 203 15.85 13.78 15.80
C THR A 203 14.88 14.75 15.14
N ALA A 204 14.97 14.89 13.82
CA ALA A 204 14.02 15.69 13.04
C ALA A 204 12.60 15.12 13.10
N ILE A 205 12.51 13.78 13.16
CA ILE A 205 11.26 13.03 13.37
C ILE A 205 11.01 12.82 14.86
N LEU A 206 9.77 13.05 15.29
CA LEU A 206 9.25 12.75 16.63
C LEU A 206 7.80 12.25 16.55
N TYR A 207 7.34 11.61 17.62
CA TYR A 207 5.92 11.24 17.78
C TYR A 207 5.28 11.93 18.99
N GLY A 208 3.95 12.13 18.94
CA GLY A 208 3.20 12.61 20.08
C GLY A 208 3.19 11.60 21.24
N ASN A 209 3.02 10.31 20.95
CA ASN A 209 3.06 9.24 21.93
C ASN A 209 3.68 7.97 21.31
N GLY A 210 3.83 6.90 22.08
CA GLY A 210 4.32 5.61 21.57
C GLY A 210 5.52 5.05 22.32
N PRO A 211 6.12 3.95 21.81
CA PRO A 211 7.12 3.19 22.54
C PRO A 211 8.51 3.84 22.60
N GLY A 212 8.76 4.88 21.81
CA GLY A 212 10.03 5.60 21.81
C GLY A 212 10.27 6.54 23.00
N TYR A 213 9.29 6.74 23.89
CA TYR A 213 9.49 7.50 25.12
C TYR A 213 10.53 6.80 26.01
N LYS A 214 11.57 7.54 26.42
CA LYS A 214 12.63 6.97 27.25
C LYS A 214 13.26 7.99 28.19
N VAL A 215 13.41 7.58 29.46
CA VAL A 215 14.08 8.33 30.52
C VAL A 215 15.29 7.52 31.01
N VAL A 216 16.47 8.14 30.98
CA VAL A 216 17.74 7.53 31.40
C VAL A 216 18.31 8.40 32.52
N GLY A 217 18.47 7.84 33.71
CA GLY A 217 19.00 8.58 34.87
C GLY A 217 18.13 9.76 35.31
N GLY A 218 16.82 9.72 35.06
CA GLY A 218 15.89 10.81 35.38
C GLY A 218 15.79 11.89 34.31
N GLU A 219 16.50 11.77 33.18
CA GLU A 219 16.51 12.75 32.10
C GLU A 219 16.14 12.12 30.75
N ARG A 220 15.86 12.94 29.74
CA ARG A 220 15.68 12.50 28.35
C ARG A 220 16.94 11.80 27.84
N GLU A 221 16.77 10.69 27.10
CA GLU A 221 17.88 9.99 26.47
C GLU A 221 18.64 10.91 25.50
N ASN A 222 19.97 10.90 25.59
CA ASN A 222 20.80 11.58 24.61
C ASN A 222 20.90 10.72 23.34
N VAL A 223 20.18 11.12 22.29
CA VAL A 223 20.10 10.36 21.04
C VAL A 223 21.43 10.19 20.32
N SER A 224 22.45 11.03 20.57
CA SER A 224 23.78 10.82 19.97
C SER A 224 24.55 9.65 20.57
N MET A 225 24.06 9.09 21.68
CA MET A 225 24.68 7.95 22.38
C MET A 225 24.04 6.61 21.98
N VAL A 226 23.06 6.63 21.07
CA VAL A 226 22.41 5.43 20.53
C VAL A 226 22.53 5.39 19.01
N ASP A 227 22.35 4.22 18.42
CA ASP A 227 22.30 4.07 16.97
C ASP A 227 20.92 4.51 16.44
N TYR A 228 20.72 5.81 16.33
CA TYR A 228 19.49 6.39 15.79
C TYR A 228 19.34 6.19 14.28
N ALA A 229 20.37 5.69 13.59
CA ALA A 229 20.31 5.35 12.17
C ALA A 229 19.82 3.92 11.91
N HIS A 230 19.74 3.09 12.96
CA HIS A 230 19.27 1.71 12.90
C HIS A 230 17.83 1.62 12.35
N ASN A 231 17.54 0.59 11.56
CA ASN A 231 16.20 0.40 10.94
C ASN A 231 15.07 0.32 11.96
N ASN A 232 15.37 -0.21 13.15
CA ASN A 232 14.42 -0.35 14.26
C ASN A 232 14.57 0.72 15.35
N TYR A 233 15.26 1.83 15.09
CA TYR A 233 15.29 2.95 16.04
C TYR A 233 13.87 3.48 16.26
N GLN A 234 13.48 3.64 17.52
CA GLN A 234 12.20 4.20 17.91
C GLN A 234 12.39 5.68 18.18
N ALA A 235 11.79 6.54 17.34
CA ALA A 235 11.89 7.97 17.52
C ALA A 235 11.24 8.40 18.84
N GLN A 236 11.83 9.38 19.52
CA GLN A 236 11.35 9.83 20.82
C GLN A 236 9.89 10.32 20.74
N SER A 237 9.13 10.04 21.80
CA SER A 237 7.74 10.45 21.93
C SER A 237 7.48 11.16 23.26
N ALA A 238 6.38 11.93 23.36
CA ALA A 238 6.06 12.69 24.57
C ALA A 238 5.31 11.86 25.63
N VAL A 239 4.45 10.92 25.22
CA VAL A 239 3.69 10.05 26.14
C VAL A 239 4.04 8.58 25.91
N PRO A 240 4.45 7.81 26.95
CA PRO A 240 4.81 6.41 26.79
C PRO A 240 3.59 5.53 26.54
N LEU A 241 3.62 4.79 25.44
CA LEU A 241 2.65 3.74 25.12
C LEU A 241 3.37 2.52 24.53
N ARG A 242 2.72 1.34 24.55
CA ARG A 242 3.27 0.14 23.88
C ARG A 242 3.25 0.27 22.36
N HIS A 243 2.24 0.97 21.85
CA HIS A 243 2.06 1.31 20.45
C HIS A 243 1.70 2.79 20.38
N GLU A 244 2.27 3.50 19.42
CA GLU A 244 1.83 4.84 19.05
C GLU A 244 0.37 4.82 18.56
N THR A 245 -0.35 5.95 18.60
CA THR A 245 -1.76 6.03 18.20
C THR A 245 -1.95 6.69 16.83
N HIS A 246 -3.02 6.32 16.13
CA HIS A 246 -3.44 7.05 14.92
C HIS A 246 -3.66 8.56 15.18
N GLY A 247 -3.48 9.33 14.13
CA GLY A 247 -3.82 10.76 14.01
C GLY A 247 -5.23 10.93 13.47
N GLY A 248 -5.92 11.97 13.95
CA GLY A 248 -7.32 12.26 13.60
C GLY A 248 -7.51 13.44 12.66
N GLU A 249 -6.43 13.97 12.11
CA GLU A 249 -6.46 15.01 11.08
C GLU A 249 -6.83 14.46 9.70
N ASP A 250 -7.30 15.34 8.83
CA ASP A 250 -7.65 15.01 7.45
C ASP A 250 -6.46 14.41 6.70
N VAL A 251 -6.74 13.40 5.87
CA VAL A 251 -5.76 12.75 4.99
C VAL A 251 -6.00 13.13 3.53
N ALA A 252 -4.94 13.07 2.73
CA ALA A 252 -5.01 13.43 1.33
C ALA A 252 -5.74 12.37 0.47
N VAL A 253 -6.37 12.85 -0.60
CA VAL A 253 -6.86 12.01 -1.71
C VAL A 253 -6.22 12.52 -2.99
N PHE A 254 -5.50 11.65 -3.69
CA PHE A 254 -4.95 11.90 -5.01
C PHE A 254 -5.71 11.06 -6.03
N ALA A 255 -6.04 11.63 -7.19
CA ALA A 255 -6.77 10.91 -8.22
C ALA A 255 -6.32 11.27 -9.63
N LYS A 256 -6.37 10.30 -10.54
CA LYS A 256 -6.16 10.48 -11.99
C LYS A 256 -7.02 9.52 -12.79
N GLY A 257 -7.37 9.90 -14.03
CA GLY A 257 -8.21 9.11 -14.93
C GLY A 257 -9.68 9.58 -14.99
N PRO A 258 -10.59 8.75 -15.53
CA PRO A 258 -11.98 9.11 -15.72
C PRO A 258 -12.66 9.55 -14.42
N MET A 259 -13.35 10.70 -14.47
CA MET A 259 -14.05 11.31 -13.33
C MET A 259 -13.18 11.72 -12.13
N ALA A 260 -11.84 11.67 -12.21
CA ALA A 260 -10.96 12.06 -11.12
C ALA A 260 -11.19 13.51 -10.63
N HIS A 261 -11.66 14.39 -11.50
CA HIS A 261 -12.00 15.79 -11.17
C HIS A 261 -13.11 15.95 -10.12
N LEU A 262 -13.86 14.89 -9.79
CA LEU A 262 -14.88 14.90 -8.75
C LEU A 262 -14.30 14.79 -7.33
N LEU A 263 -13.03 14.40 -7.19
CA LEU A 263 -12.33 14.35 -5.90
C LEU A 263 -11.59 15.67 -5.69
N HIS A 264 -12.27 16.65 -5.08
CA HIS A 264 -11.76 18.03 -4.93
C HIS A 264 -12.12 18.65 -3.56
N GLY A 265 -11.32 19.57 -3.04
CA GLY A 265 -11.67 20.24 -1.78
C GLY A 265 -11.65 19.29 -0.58
N VAL A 266 -12.65 19.40 0.31
CA VAL A 266 -12.75 18.61 1.54
C VAL A 266 -14.02 17.75 1.51
N HIS A 267 -13.88 16.47 1.76
CA HIS A 267 -14.95 15.49 1.70
C HIS A 267 -14.88 14.52 2.88
N GLU A 268 -16.04 13.97 3.25
CA GLU A 268 -16.11 12.79 4.10
C GLU A 268 -15.47 11.58 3.40
N GLN A 269 -14.77 10.72 4.14
CA GLN A 269 -14.02 9.60 3.55
C GLN A 269 -14.92 8.62 2.77
N ASN A 270 -16.18 8.45 3.19
CA ASN A 270 -17.13 7.59 2.49
C ASN A 270 -17.48 8.10 1.08
N TYR A 271 -17.14 9.35 0.73
CA TYR A 271 -17.30 9.90 -0.61
C TYR A 271 -16.44 9.17 -1.66
N ILE A 272 -15.25 8.67 -1.28
CA ILE A 272 -14.30 8.00 -2.18
C ILE A 272 -14.95 6.82 -2.93
N PRO A 273 -15.53 5.80 -2.25
CA PRO A 273 -16.18 4.69 -2.95
C PRO A 273 -17.41 5.12 -3.75
N HIS A 274 -18.09 6.21 -3.40
CA HIS A 274 -19.20 6.75 -4.21
C HIS A 274 -18.69 7.29 -5.56
N VAL A 275 -17.60 8.04 -5.58
CA VAL A 275 -16.98 8.51 -6.83
C VAL A 275 -16.47 7.34 -7.66
N MET A 276 -15.80 6.37 -7.04
CA MET A 276 -15.34 5.17 -7.76
C MET A 276 -16.51 4.39 -8.39
N ALA A 277 -17.59 4.20 -7.63
CA ALA A 277 -18.79 3.52 -8.13
C ALA A 277 -19.49 4.29 -9.25
N TYR A 278 -19.48 5.63 -9.17
CA TYR A 278 -20.03 6.51 -10.20
C TYR A 278 -19.20 6.45 -11.48
N ALA A 279 -17.88 6.57 -11.38
CA ALA A 279 -16.95 6.50 -12.52
C ALA A 279 -17.02 5.16 -13.25
N ALA A 280 -17.20 4.06 -12.51
CA ALA A 280 -17.30 2.71 -13.07
C ALA A 280 -18.74 2.30 -13.44
N CYS A 281 -19.74 3.16 -13.20
CA CYS A 281 -21.16 2.87 -13.46
C CYS A 281 -21.62 1.53 -12.84
N ILE A 282 -21.31 1.35 -11.56
CA ILE A 282 -21.68 0.17 -10.77
C ILE A 282 -22.65 0.55 -9.63
N GLY A 283 -23.28 -0.47 -9.05
CA GLY A 283 -24.20 -0.29 -7.93
C GLY A 283 -25.41 0.58 -8.29
N ALA A 284 -25.63 1.65 -7.53
CA ALA A 284 -26.71 2.60 -7.77
C ALA A 284 -26.49 3.50 -9.01
N ASN A 285 -25.28 3.51 -9.59
CA ASN A 285 -24.91 4.41 -10.69
C ASN A 285 -24.89 3.70 -12.07
N ARG A 286 -25.50 2.52 -12.20
CA ARG A 286 -25.43 1.70 -13.43
C ARG A 286 -25.93 2.41 -14.69
N ASP A 287 -26.91 3.30 -14.53
CA ASP A 287 -27.52 4.00 -15.66
C ASP A 287 -26.76 5.29 -16.05
N HIS A 288 -25.78 5.72 -15.25
CA HIS A 288 -25.03 6.96 -15.49
C HIS A 288 -24.29 6.92 -16.85
N CYS A 289 -23.67 5.78 -17.18
CA CYS A 289 -22.97 5.60 -18.46
C CYS A 289 -23.92 5.35 -19.63
N ALA A 290 -25.18 4.97 -19.40
CA ALA A 290 -26.14 4.67 -20.46
C ALA A 290 -26.51 5.94 -21.25
N SER A 291 -26.66 7.08 -20.57
CA SER A 291 -27.01 8.36 -21.21
C SER A 291 -25.92 8.91 -22.14
N ALA A 292 -24.64 8.64 -21.88
CA ALA A 292 -23.53 9.12 -22.69
C ALA A 292 -23.43 8.43 -24.07
N SER A 293 -23.95 7.21 -24.19
CA SER A 293 -23.97 6.45 -25.46
C SER A 293 -25.01 6.97 -26.48
N SER A 294 -25.95 7.82 -26.03
CA SER A 294 -27.04 8.34 -26.86
C SER A 294 -26.74 9.68 -27.53
N SER A 295 -25.68 10.39 -27.11
CA SER A 295 -25.18 11.60 -27.77
C SER A 295 -24.08 11.23 -28.77
N GLY A 296 -24.48 10.81 -29.97
CA GLY A 296 -23.56 10.64 -31.09
C GLY A 296 -22.84 11.94 -31.46
N SER A 297 -21.52 11.86 -31.62
CA SER A 297 -20.71 12.92 -32.21
C SER A 297 -19.56 12.29 -33.02
N ARG A 298 -19.83 12.16 -34.31
CA ARG A 298 -18.96 12.09 -35.50
C ARG A 298 -17.45 12.01 -35.27
N SER A 299 -16.85 11.00 -35.90
CA SER A 299 -15.42 10.91 -36.21
C SER A 299 -14.87 12.24 -36.75
N PRO A 300 -13.76 12.79 -36.22
CA PRO A 300 -13.00 13.78 -36.95
C PRO A 300 -12.18 13.04 -38.01
N GLY A 301 -12.45 13.33 -39.28
CA GLY A 301 -11.51 13.04 -40.36
C GLY A 301 -10.16 13.74 -40.11
N PRO A 302 -9.12 13.43 -40.91
CA PRO A 302 -7.77 13.85 -40.61
C PRO A 302 -7.66 15.38 -40.67
N LEU A 303 -7.43 16.00 -39.52
CA LEU A 303 -7.06 17.41 -39.44
C LEU A 303 -5.57 17.50 -39.80
N VAL A 304 -5.29 17.90 -41.04
CA VAL A 304 -3.96 18.36 -41.45
C VAL A 304 -3.70 19.65 -40.69
N LEU A 305 -2.89 19.59 -39.63
CA LEU A 305 -2.34 20.78 -39.00
C LEU A 305 -1.00 21.12 -39.68
N LEU A 306 -1.03 22.10 -40.59
CA LEU A 306 0.17 22.87 -40.94
C LEU A 306 0.60 23.64 -39.70
N LEU A 307 1.70 23.25 -39.08
CA LEU A 307 2.44 24.12 -38.16
C LEU A 307 3.50 24.87 -38.95
N ALA A 308 3.21 26.15 -39.22
CA ALA A 308 4.19 27.11 -39.67
C ALA A 308 5.22 27.35 -38.54
N LEU A 309 6.48 27.06 -38.85
CA LEU A 309 7.64 27.53 -38.12
C LEU A 309 7.71 29.06 -38.24
N LEU A 310 7.72 29.76 -37.10
CA LEU A 310 8.33 31.09 -36.99
C LEU A 310 9.11 31.18 -35.67
N PRO A 311 10.40 31.58 -35.71
CA PRO A 311 11.26 31.72 -34.54
C PRO A 311 11.19 33.14 -33.93
N LEU A 312 12.01 33.35 -32.89
CA LEU A 312 12.25 34.56 -32.06
C LEU A 312 11.34 34.71 -30.83
N GLY A 313 11.85 35.05 -29.65
CA GLY A 313 13.17 35.52 -29.26
C GLY A 313 13.27 35.77 -27.75
N ILE A 314 14.51 36.06 -27.35
CA ILE A 314 15.09 36.23 -26.01
C ILE A 314 14.52 37.46 -25.24
N LEU A 315 14.76 37.47 -23.92
CA LEU A 315 14.66 38.54 -22.88
C LEU A 315 13.36 38.49 -22.05
N PHE A 316 13.34 38.37 -20.72
CA PHE A 316 14.31 38.49 -19.61
C PHE A 316 14.16 37.33 -18.62
#